data_AF-A0A259IT25-F1
#
_entry.id   AF-A0A259IT25-F1
#
_cell.length_a   1.000
_cell.length_b   1.000
_cell.length_c   1.000
_cell.angle_alpha   90.00
_cell.angle_beta   90.00
_cell.angle_gamma   90.00
#
_symmetry.space_group_name_H-M   'P 1'
#
loop_
_entity.id
_entity.type
_entity.pdbx_description
1 polymer ?
#
loop_
_entity_poly.entity_id
_entity_poly.type
_entity_poly.pdbx_seq_one_letter_code
_entity_poly.pdbx_strand_id
1 'polypeptide(L)'
;MKNIYRGIAMLFILLSGCTTAPSPINKSGNDVSIAKVNEVQKKIATCIAEVNQSDDAKYVDEHILVLTENSKNAKALFGSSDKIASDQAAVLKRFKESTLKCRAIASELPSPELVAVYTNFYINIDSVYKDLIDKRITIGVANQERSMRIHYAKERWAKILKSQRESS
;
A
#
# COMPACT_ATOMS: atom_id res chain seq x y z
N MET A 1 -28.27 2.07 9.21
CA MET A 1 -27.16 1.30 9.79
C MET A 1 -25.86 1.98 9.37
N LYS A 2 -25.09 2.53 10.32
CA LYS A 2 -23.85 3.29 10.06
C LYS A 2 -22.68 2.32 9.95
N ASN A 3 -22.13 2.16 8.74
CA ASN A 3 -20.99 1.30 8.50
C ASN A 3 -19.72 2.16 8.35
N ILE A 4 -18.82 2.01 9.32
CA ILE A 4 -17.50 2.64 9.36
C ILE A 4 -16.54 1.69 8.65
N TYR A 5 -16.15 1.99 7.41
CA TYR A 5 -15.07 1.28 6.73
C TYR A 5 -14.05 2.28 6.18
N ARG A 6 -13.00 2.49 6.97
CA ARG A 6 -11.83 3.31 6.69
C ARG A 6 -10.86 2.50 5.83
N GLY A 7 -11.04 2.57 4.52
CA GLY A 7 -9.99 3.04 3.66
C GLY A 7 -8.66 2.31 3.35
N ILE A 8 -8.40 2.16 2.05
CA ILE A 8 -7.15 1.79 1.42
C ILE A 8 -6.57 2.96 0.59
N ALA A 9 -6.22 4.04 1.26
CA ALA A 9 -4.94 4.72 1.09
C ALA A 9 -4.17 4.53 2.41
N MET A 10 -2.86 4.26 2.35
CA MET A 10 -2.02 4.26 3.55
C MET A 10 -1.83 5.69 4.06
N LEU A 11 -2.89 6.33 4.55
CA LEU A 11 -2.85 7.58 5.29
C LEU A 11 -2.97 7.29 6.78
N PHE A 12 -1.83 7.23 7.45
CA PHE A 12 -1.75 7.16 8.91
C PHE A 12 -1.79 8.60 9.47
N ILE A 13 -3.00 9.12 9.70
CA ILE A 13 -3.18 10.38 10.44
C ILE A 13 -3.10 10.04 11.93
N LEU A 14 -1.94 10.33 12.54
CA LEU A 14 -1.80 10.36 13.99
C LEU A 14 -2.26 11.72 14.50
N LEU A 15 -3.25 11.72 15.40
CA LEU A 15 -3.71 12.90 16.12
C LEU A 15 -2.57 13.42 17.01
N SER A 16 -2.09 14.62 16.71
CA SER A 16 -1.10 15.36 17.48
C SER A 16 -1.76 15.96 18.73
N GLY A 17 -1.48 15.37 19.90
CA GLY A 17 -1.62 16.04 21.19
C GLY A 17 -0.33 16.79 21.50
N CYS A 18 -0.42 18.11 21.67
CA CYS A 18 0.71 18.96 22.01
C CYS A 18 0.80 19.04 23.54
N THR A 19 1.90 18.58 24.15
CA THR A 19 2.30 19.02 25.49
C THR A 19 3.81 19.26 25.52
N THR A 20 4.17 20.31 26.26
CA THR A 20 5.46 20.99 26.35
C THR A 20 6.60 20.12 26.89
N ALA A 21 7.80 20.33 26.34
CA ALA A 21 9.06 19.63 26.60
C ALA A 21 9.63 19.77 28.03
N PRO A 22 10.59 18.90 28.39
CA PRO A 22 11.95 19.38 28.63
C PRO A 22 13.06 18.65 27.83
N SER A 23 14.19 19.36 27.72
CA SER A 23 15.45 19.18 26.96
C SER A 23 16.17 17.81 27.02
N PRO A 24 17.18 17.57 26.15
CA PRO A 24 17.42 16.28 25.52
C PRO A 24 18.37 15.38 26.31
N ILE A 25 17.95 14.12 26.50
CA ILE A 25 18.85 13.03 26.85
C ILE A 25 19.36 12.44 25.53
N ASN A 26 20.65 12.60 25.25
CA ASN A 26 21.35 11.83 24.22
C ASN A 26 21.26 10.33 24.58
N LYS A 27 20.24 9.65 24.06
CA LYS A 27 20.22 8.20 23.95
C LYS A 27 20.73 7.83 22.57
N SER A 28 21.94 7.26 22.53
CA SER A 28 22.39 6.41 21.44
C SER A 28 21.58 5.12 21.45
N GLY A 29 20.38 5.16 20.88
CA GLY A 29 19.55 3.98 20.61
C GLY A 29 19.20 3.96 19.13
N ASN A 30 18.98 2.77 18.58
CA ASN A 30 18.37 2.56 17.26
C ASN A 30 16.91 3.06 17.23
N ASP A 31 16.71 4.34 17.57
CA ASP A 31 15.39 4.93 17.68
C ASP A 31 14.92 5.21 16.25
N VAL A 32 13.99 4.39 15.78
CA VAL A 32 13.34 4.62 14.49
C VAL A 32 12.67 5.99 14.54
N SER A 33 13.26 6.98 13.86
CA SER A 33 12.70 8.32 13.81
C SER A 33 11.30 8.28 13.19
N ILE A 34 10.27 8.38 14.02
CA ILE A 34 8.86 8.42 13.60
C ILE A 34 8.63 9.58 12.64
N ALA A 35 9.33 10.70 12.84
CA ALA A 35 9.30 11.83 11.92
C ALA A 35 9.80 11.41 10.51
N LYS A 36 10.91 10.68 10.43
CA LYS A 36 11.43 10.16 9.16
C LYS A 36 10.49 9.11 8.53
N VAL A 37 9.92 8.21 9.34
CA VAL A 37 8.90 7.26 8.87
C VAL A 37 7.74 7.99 8.21
N ASN A 38 7.20 9.01 8.87
CA ASN A 38 6.07 9.79 8.36
C ASN A 38 6.43 10.58 7.09
N GLU A 39 7.63 11.15 7.03
CA GLU A 39 8.15 11.85 5.84
C GLU A 39 8.17 10.91 4.63
N VAL A 40 8.76 9.73 4.79
CA VAL A 40 8.90 8.74 3.70
C VAL A 40 7.53 8.18 3.28
N GLN A 41 6.64 7.90 4.25
CA GLN A 41 5.27 7.50 3.94
C GLN A 41 4.51 8.56 3.14
N LYS A 42 4.69 9.84 3.46
CA LYS A 42 4.10 10.94 2.70
C LYS A 42 4.64 10.99 1.28
N LYS A 43 5.96 10.84 1.07
CA LYS A 43 6.55 10.78 -0.28
C LYS A 43 5.97 9.64 -1.12
N ILE A 44 5.87 8.45 -0.53
CA ILE A 44 5.27 7.28 -1.18
C ILE A 44 3.80 7.57 -1.54
N ALA A 45 3.02 8.11 -0.61
CA ALA A 45 1.61 8.41 -0.84
C ALA A 45 1.42 9.44 -1.96
N THR A 46 2.24 10.50 -1.99
CA THR A 46 2.25 11.49 -3.07
C THR A 46 2.57 10.84 -4.42
N CYS A 47 3.63 10.02 -4.50
CA CYS A 47 3.99 9.33 -5.75
C CYS A 47 2.87 8.43 -6.26
N ILE A 48 2.22 7.66 -5.37
CA ILE A 48 1.09 6.79 -5.73
C ILE A 48 -0.11 7.63 -6.17
N ALA A 49 -0.38 8.76 -5.53
CA ALA A 49 -1.47 9.65 -5.93
C ALA A 49 -1.25 10.20 -7.36
N GLU A 50 -0.02 10.56 -7.71
CA GLU A 50 0.33 10.97 -9.08
C GLU A 50 0.14 9.83 -10.10
N VAL A 51 0.60 8.62 -9.78
CA VAL A 51 0.41 7.45 -10.65
C VAL A 51 -1.09 7.15 -10.86
N ASN A 52 -1.90 7.28 -9.81
CA ASN A 52 -3.33 7.02 -9.85
C ASN A 52 -4.13 8.05 -10.68
N GLN A 53 -3.52 9.16 -11.12
CA GLN A 53 -4.16 10.11 -12.03
C GLN A 53 -4.07 9.69 -13.51
N SER A 54 -3.21 8.71 -13.83
CA SER A 54 -3.06 8.21 -15.20
C SER A 54 -4.31 7.48 -15.70
N ASP A 55 -4.51 7.47 -17.01
CA ASP A 55 -5.66 6.79 -17.61
C ASP A 55 -5.58 5.27 -17.46
N ASP A 56 -4.36 4.69 -17.49
CA ASP A 56 -4.16 3.28 -17.17
C ASP A 56 -4.61 2.96 -15.73
N ALA A 57 -4.35 3.83 -14.76
CA ALA A 57 -4.80 3.62 -13.37
C ALA A 57 -6.32 3.74 -13.23
N LYS A 58 -6.96 4.72 -13.88
CA LYS A 58 -8.42 4.85 -13.90
C LYS A 58 -9.07 3.61 -14.49
N TYR A 59 -8.57 3.16 -15.65
CA TYR A 59 -9.06 1.95 -16.30
C TYR A 59 -8.90 0.72 -15.41
N VAL A 60 -7.76 0.57 -14.74
CA VAL A 60 -7.54 -0.52 -13.77
C VAL A 60 -8.56 -0.45 -12.63
N ASP A 61 -8.80 0.72 -12.03
CA ASP A 61 -9.78 0.90 -10.94
C ASP A 61 -11.23 0.64 -11.38
N GLU A 62 -11.52 0.85 -12.65
CA GLU A 62 -12.84 0.63 -13.24
C GLU A 62 -13.10 -0.83 -13.60
N HIS A 63 -12.08 -1.56 -14.09
CA HIS A 63 -12.29 -2.82 -14.78
C HIS A 63 -11.53 -4.03 -14.22
N ILE A 64 -10.48 -3.82 -13.41
CA ILE A 64 -9.53 -4.90 -13.08
C ILE A 64 -9.29 -5.01 -11.58
N LEU A 65 -8.87 -3.94 -10.92
CA LEU A 65 -8.48 -3.98 -9.51
C LEU A 65 -9.02 -2.77 -8.78
N VAL A 66 -9.58 -2.99 -7.60
CA VAL A 66 -9.93 -1.90 -6.68
C VAL A 66 -8.64 -1.25 -6.19
N LEU A 67 -8.33 -0.07 -6.71
CA LEU A 67 -7.17 0.73 -6.33
C LEU A 67 -7.50 1.70 -5.20
N THR A 68 -8.75 2.16 -5.12
CA THR A 68 -9.21 3.17 -4.17
C THR A 68 -10.36 2.70 -3.28
N GLU A 69 -10.50 3.32 -2.12
CA GLU A 69 -11.56 3.03 -1.13
C GLU A 69 -12.96 3.34 -1.68
N ASN A 70 -13.04 4.36 -2.53
CA ASN A 70 -14.28 4.89 -3.07
C ASN A 70 -14.54 4.38 -4.48
N SER A 71 -13.88 3.30 -4.90
CA SER A 71 -14.11 2.69 -6.20
C SER A 71 -15.58 2.28 -6.31
N LYS A 72 -16.29 2.90 -7.24
CA LYS A 72 -17.70 2.63 -7.52
C LYS A 72 -17.92 1.20 -8.01
N ASN A 73 -16.87 0.57 -8.52
CA ASN A 73 -16.90 -0.76 -9.11
C ASN A 73 -16.48 -1.86 -8.14
N ALA A 74 -16.13 -1.53 -6.88
CA ALA A 74 -15.58 -2.49 -5.94
C ALA A 74 -16.43 -3.77 -5.80
N LYS A 75 -17.74 -3.63 -5.62
CA LYS A 75 -18.65 -4.79 -5.49
C LYS A 75 -18.58 -5.72 -6.70
N ALA A 76 -18.56 -5.15 -7.91
CA ALA A 76 -18.49 -5.93 -9.15
C ALA A 76 -17.11 -6.61 -9.30
N LEU A 77 -16.03 -5.87 -9.04
CA LEU A 77 -14.67 -6.39 -9.16
C LEU A 77 -14.38 -7.51 -8.17
N PHE A 78 -14.81 -7.39 -6.90
CA PHE A 78 -14.65 -8.46 -5.90
C PHE A 78 -15.52 -9.70 -6.20
N GLY A 79 -16.66 -9.53 -6.86
CA GLY A 79 -17.58 -10.61 -7.22
C GLY A 79 -17.31 -11.25 -8.58
N SER A 80 -16.37 -10.72 -9.37
CA SER A 80 -16.15 -11.19 -10.74
C SER A 80 -15.51 -12.58 -10.78
N SER A 81 -16.16 -13.49 -11.50
CA SER A 81 -15.59 -14.80 -11.88
C SER A 81 -14.80 -14.74 -13.18
N ASP A 82 -14.67 -13.56 -13.80
CA ASP A 82 -14.05 -13.42 -15.11
C ASP A 82 -12.53 -13.52 -15.02
N LYS A 83 -11.94 -14.06 -16.09
CA LYS A 83 -10.50 -13.95 -16.33
C LYS A 83 -10.21 -12.62 -17.00
N ILE A 84 -9.02 -12.08 -16.73
CA ILE A 84 -8.58 -10.85 -17.38
C ILE A 84 -8.55 -11.01 -18.91
N ALA A 85 -9.09 -10.04 -19.62
CA ALA A 85 -8.99 -9.97 -21.08
C ALA A 85 -7.57 -9.53 -21.51
N SER A 86 -7.21 -9.77 -22.76
CA SER A 86 -5.84 -9.51 -23.24
C SER A 86 -5.49 -8.01 -23.24
N ASP A 87 -6.45 -7.16 -23.58
CA ASP A 87 -6.34 -5.70 -23.52
C ASP A 87 -6.22 -5.20 -22.08
N GLN A 88 -7.05 -5.71 -21.17
CA GLN A 88 -6.97 -5.45 -19.73
C GLN A 88 -5.58 -5.85 -19.17
N ALA A 89 -5.06 -7.01 -19.58
CA ALA A 89 -3.74 -7.47 -19.15
C ALA A 89 -2.61 -6.56 -19.64
N ALA A 90 -2.73 -6.00 -20.85
CA ALA A 90 -1.78 -5.02 -21.37
C ALA A 90 -1.81 -3.72 -20.55
N VAL A 91 -3.00 -3.21 -20.20
CA VAL A 91 -3.16 -2.04 -19.33
C VAL A 91 -2.58 -2.30 -17.93
N LEU A 92 -2.87 -3.47 -17.34
CA LEU A 92 -2.35 -3.82 -16.02
C LEU A 92 -0.82 -3.88 -15.98
N LYS A 93 -0.17 -4.33 -17.05
CA LYS A 93 1.31 -4.32 -17.16
C LYS A 93 1.86 -2.90 -17.14
N ARG A 94 1.31 -1.99 -17.95
CA ARG A 94 1.75 -0.58 -17.97
C ARG A 94 1.49 0.13 -16.65
N PHE A 95 0.34 -0.12 -16.03
CA PHE A 95 0.05 0.36 -14.68
C PHE A 95 1.06 -0.16 -13.67
N LYS A 96 1.39 -1.46 -13.68
CA LYS A 96 2.41 -2.02 -12.80
C LYS A 96 3.75 -1.30 -12.99
N GLU A 97 4.19 -1.12 -14.22
CA GLU A 97 5.46 -0.45 -14.55
C GLU A 97 5.49 0.99 -14.03
N SER A 98 4.40 1.74 -14.17
CA SER A 98 4.32 3.12 -13.69
C SER A 98 4.41 3.23 -12.16
N THR A 99 4.07 2.17 -11.41
CA THR A 99 4.24 2.13 -9.95
C THR A 99 5.67 1.87 -9.48
N LEU A 100 6.55 1.34 -10.34
CA LEU A 100 7.90 0.93 -9.94
C LEU A 100 8.71 2.10 -9.37
N LYS A 101 8.55 3.30 -9.94
CA LYS A 101 9.22 4.53 -9.45
C LYS A 101 8.90 4.83 -7.98
N CYS A 102 7.68 4.54 -7.53
CA CYS A 102 7.28 4.81 -6.16
C CYS A 102 7.88 3.81 -5.17
N ARG A 103 8.26 2.62 -5.66
CA ARG A 103 8.80 1.55 -4.80
C ARG A 103 10.21 1.86 -4.32
N ALA A 104 11.00 2.56 -5.14
CA ALA A 104 12.36 2.96 -4.80
C ALA A 104 12.42 3.85 -3.54
N ILE A 105 11.38 4.65 -3.30
CA ILE A 105 11.28 5.56 -2.14
C ILE A 105 11.33 4.79 -0.81
N ALA A 106 10.88 3.53 -0.78
CA ALA A 106 10.90 2.74 0.45
C ALA A 106 12.31 2.45 0.99
N SER A 107 13.34 2.56 0.15
CA SER A 107 14.74 2.47 0.60
C SER A 107 15.14 3.62 1.56
N GLU A 108 14.37 4.72 1.60
CA GLU A 108 14.59 5.84 2.52
C GLU A 108 14.07 5.56 3.95
N LEU A 109 13.40 4.42 4.18
CA LEU A 109 12.86 4.10 5.49
C LEU A 109 13.98 3.87 6.51
N PRO A 110 13.80 4.35 7.76
CA PRO A 110 14.87 4.36 8.77
C PRO A 110 15.15 2.99 9.41
N SER A 111 14.48 1.92 9.01
CA SER A 111 14.69 0.57 9.55
C SER A 111 14.66 -0.49 8.44
N PRO A 112 15.62 -1.43 8.40
CA PRO A 112 15.61 -2.54 7.45
C PRO A 112 14.34 -3.39 7.51
N GLU A 113 13.73 -3.54 8.69
CA GLU A 113 12.47 -4.27 8.86
C GLU A 113 11.30 -3.55 8.17
N LEU A 114 11.24 -2.22 8.24
CA LEU A 114 10.23 -1.42 7.53
C LEU A 114 10.44 -1.50 6.00
N VAL A 115 11.69 -1.41 5.54
CA VAL A 115 12.05 -1.63 4.13
C VAL A 115 11.59 -3.01 3.67
N ALA A 116 11.83 -4.05 4.47
CA ALA A 116 11.45 -5.43 4.16
C ALA A 116 9.93 -5.61 4.07
N VAL A 117 9.14 -5.01 4.97
CA VAL A 117 7.66 -5.05 4.87
C VAL A 117 7.19 -4.48 3.54
N TYR A 118 7.71 -3.32 3.16
CA TYR A 118 7.33 -2.67 1.92
C TYR A 118 7.75 -3.48 0.69
N THR A 119 8.99 -3.99 0.68
CA THR A 119 9.53 -4.81 -0.41
C THR A 119 8.73 -6.09 -0.60
N ASN A 120 8.47 -6.82 0.50
CA ASN A 120 7.69 -8.05 0.47
C ASN A 120 6.24 -7.81 0.05
N PHE A 121 5.64 -6.68 0.46
CA PHE A 121 4.32 -6.29 0.00
C PHE A 121 4.26 -6.21 -1.53
N TYR A 122 5.20 -5.49 -2.17
CA TYR A 122 5.20 -5.35 -3.62
C TYR A 122 5.56 -6.64 -4.37
N ILE A 123 6.44 -7.48 -3.83
CA ILE A 123 6.70 -8.82 -4.38
C ILE A 123 5.41 -9.64 -4.39
N ASN A 124 4.67 -9.63 -3.28
CA ASN A 124 3.44 -10.39 -3.15
C ASN A 124 2.31 -9.84 -4.04
N ILE A 125 2.21 -8.52 -4.20
CA ILE A 125 1.27 -7.89 -5.15
C ILE A 125 1.65 -8.24 -6.60
N ASP A 126 2.93 -8.21 -6.95
CA ASP A 126 3.41 -8.55 -8.29
C ASP A 126 3.10 -10.01 -8.65
N SER A 127 3.16 -10.93 -7.68
CA SER A 127 2.73 -12.31 -7.89
C SER A 127 1.24 -12.40 -8.21
N VAL A 128 0.38 -11.65 -7.50
CA VAL A 128 -1.06 -11.60 -7.80
C VAL A 128 -1.31 -11.08 -9.22
N TYR A 129 -0.59 -10.01 -9.62
CA TYR A 129 -0.72 -9.46 -10.97
C TYR A 129 -0.26 -10.46 -12.03
N LYS A 130 0.83 -11.18 -11.76
CA LYS A 130 1.31 -12.25 -12.64
C LYS A 130 0.27 -13.36 -12.78
N ASP A 131 -0.26 -13.88 -11.68
CA ASP A 131 -1.26 -14.96 -11.73
C ASP A 131 -2.56 -14.50 -12.41
N LEU A 132 -2.93 -13.23 -12.26
CA LEU A 132 -4.08 -12.65 -12.96
C LEU A 132 -3.81 -12.57 -14.47
N ILE A 133 -2.67 -12.01 -14.88
CA ILE A 133 -2.24 -11.89 -16.29
C ILE A 133 -2.13 -13.26 -16.96
N ASP A 134 -1.57 -14.24 -16.25
CA ASP A 134 -1.43 -15.62 -16.72
C ASP A 134 -2.78 -16.39 -16.67
N LYS A 135 -3.89 -15.70 -16.33
CA LYS A 135 -5.26 -16.23 -16.24
C LYS A 135 -5.41 -17.39 -15.25
N ARG A 136 -4.49 -17.53 -14.29
CA ARG A 136 -4.55 -18.56 -13.23
C ARG A 136 -5.64 -18.26 -12.21
N ILE A 137 -5.83 -16.98 -11.88
CA ILE A 137 -6.89 -16.51 -10.98
C ILE A 137 -7.91 -15.64 -11.73
N THR A 138 -9.08 -15.41 -11.12
CA THR A 138 -10.10 -14.48 -11.66
C THR A 138 -9.85 -13.06 -11.15
N ILE A 139 -10.54 -12.08 -11.74
CA ILE A 139 -10.54 -10.69 -11.27
C ILE A 139 -10.97 -10.61 -9.79
N GLY A 140 -12.03 -11.34 -9.39
CA GLY A 140 -12.49 -11.39 -8.01
C GLY A 140 -11.42 -11.94 -7.05
N VAL A 141 -10.80 -13.07 -7.39
CA VAL A 141 -9.74 -13.67 -6.57
C VAL A 141 -8.53 -12.74 -6.46
N ALA A 142 -8.13 -12.07 -7.54
CA ALA A 142 -7.03 -11.11 -7.50
C ALA A 142 -7.31 -9.93 -6.54
N ASN A 143 -8.55 -9.43 -6.51
CA ASN A 143 -8.96 -8.37 -5.59
C ASN A 143 -8.96 -8.84 -4.12
N GLN A 144 -9.41 -10.07 -3.85
CA GLN A 144 -9.36 -10.67 -2.51
C GLN A 144 -7.91 -10.85 -2.04
N GLU A 145 -7.07 -11.49 -2.85
CA GLU A 145 -5.64 -11.72 -2.56
C GLU A 145 -4.87 -10.41 -2.34
N ARG A 146 -5.16 -9.39 -3.16
CA ARG A 146 -4.59 -8.04 -3.00
C ARG A 146 -5.01 -7.42 -1.67
N SER A 147 -6.31 -7.47 -1.34
CA SER A 147 -6.83 -6.92 -0.08
C SER A 147 -6.18 -7.58 1.15
N MET A 148 -6.05 -8.91 1.14
CA MET A 148 -5.38 -9.65 2.22
C MET A 148 -3.91 -9.24 2.39
N ARG A 149 -3.16 -9.09 1.29
CA ARG A 149 -1.75 -8.66 1.33
C ARG A 149 -1.59 -7.24 1.86
N ILE A 150 -2.51 -6.34 1.49
CA ILE A 150 -2.54 -4.98 2.03
C ILE A 150 -2.77 -5.02 3.54
N HIS A 151 -3.73 -5.81 4.00
CA HIS A 151 -4.03 -5.95 5.42
C HIS A 151 -2.82 -6.51 6.20
N TYR A 152 -2.24 -7.60 5.72
CA TYR A 152 -1.06 -8.23 6.33
C TYR A 152 0.13 -7.25 6.42
N ALA A 153 0.39 -6.48 5.37
CA ALA A 153 1.46 -5.48 5.38
C ALA A 153 1.21 -4.38 6.42
N LYS A 154 -0.04 -3.89 6.53
CA LYS A 154 -0.44 -2.90 7.54
C LYS A 154 -0.24 -3.42 8.96
N GLU A 155 -0.66 -4.64 9.24
CA GLU A 155 -0.48 -5.26 10.56
C GLU A 155 1.00 -5.44 10.91
N ARG A 156 1.79 -5.95 9.97
CA ARG A 156 3.23 -6.17 10.17
C ARG A 156 3.96 -4.85 10.41
N TRP A 157 3.62 -3.82 9.65
CA TRP A 157 4.14 -2.46 9.83
C TRP A 157 3.85 -1.92 11.23
N ALA A 158 2.58 -1.98 11.67
CA ALA A 158 2.16 -1.51 12.98
C ALA A 158 2.90 -2.25 14.11
N LYS A 159 3.09 -3.56 13.97
CA LYS A 159 3.85 -4.38 14.94
C LYS A 159 5.30 -3.91 15.05
N ILE A 160 5.97 -3.62 13.93
CA ILE A 160 7.35 -3.12 13.95
C ILE A 160 7.41 -1.78 14.67
N LEU A 161 6.56 -0.82 14.29
CA LEU A 161 6.55 0.51 14.94
C LEU A 161 6.26 0.42 16.45
N LYS A 162 5.37 -0.48 16.87
CA LYS A 162 5.10 -0.73 18.29
C LYS A 162 6.34 -1.27 19.00
N SER A 163 6.98 -2.29 18.46
CA SER A 163 8.18 -2.89 19.08
C SER A 163 9.35 -1.91 19.20
N GLN A 164 9.51 -1.02 18.22
CA GLN A 164 10.55 0.01 18.23
C GLN A 164 10.26 1.06 19.32
N ARG A 165 9.00 1.46 19.49
CA ARG A 165 8.58 2.42 20.52
C ARG A 165 8.69 1.86 21.94
N GLU A 166 8.54 0.55 22.12
CA GLU A 166 8.69 -0.14 23.41
C GLU A 166 10.17 -0.42 23.76
N SER A 167 11.08 -0.29 22.80
CA SER A 167 12.52 -0.53 22.97
C SER A 167 13.34 0.75 23.24
N SER A 168 12.70 1.93 23.18
CA SER A 168 13.30 3.28 23.36
C SER A 168 13.06 3.85 24.76
#